data_AF-G2FM61-F1
#
_entry.id   AF-G2FM61-F1
#
_cell.length_a   1.000
_cell.length_b   1.000
_cell.length_c   1.000
_cell.angle_alpha   90.00
_cell.angle_beta   90.00
_cell.angle_gamma   90.00
#
_symmetry.space_group_name_H-M   'P 1'
#
loop_
_entity.id
_entity.type
_entity.pdbx_description
1 polymer ?
#
loop_
_entity_poly.entity_id
_entity_poly.type
_entity_poly.pdbx_seq_one_letter_code
_entity_poly.pdbx_strand_id
1 'polypeptide(L)'
;MKMAKKALASFAIAGMVLTMIPFNAFAEDAVSTRTSVEAGTAKQIAVQIVNQSGSSHTATLDQIVTEIMSYRGYLNQSEKDSLNEARTNLLTAVQDGTLSSAADGLLTDQVVAKFQAKGVTRADAKEAILKSLQDFQAIHYSDDNATLESALVKFKTENGRTFRTLFGDGFKVELLYGFMLATQDELQKEIKKEIKQNPFSLLELVSGSDSSTKIKDKLVEWLKTALHDVADPANSKYHIFDQKLADIGWNIDLLVETQRQVGAVIDPSNAAEKAVAMSVIRSQIQCKIDGTICDPLTPLTLKKGANKLKLVLSVKGIDTGTIAGLLAWKTDNPTIATVAEDGSSIKAGTTKGTTVITAYRMNDSQVEANELVRITVAVN
;
A
#
# COMPACT_ATOMS: atom_id res chain seq x y z
N MET A 1 -7.64 -31.70 28.95
CA MET A 1 -6.68 -31.08 28.02
C MET A 1 -7.41 -30.85 26.70
N LYS A 2 -7.87 -29.62 26.41
CA LYS A 2 -8.73 -29.32 25.24
C LYS A 2 -8.04 -28.34 24.30
N MET A 3 -8.06 -28.74 23.03
CA MET A 3 -7.48 -28.21 21.80
C MET A 3 -7.49 -26.67 21.64
N ALA A 4 -6.30 -26.09 21.40
CA ALA A 4 -6.11 -24.71 20.97
C ALA A 4 -6.00 -24.65 19.44
N LYS A 5 -6.96 -23.98 18.78
CA LYS A 5 -7.07 -23.81 17.32
C LYS A 5 -6.45 -22.46 16.91
N LYS A 6 -5.44 -22.47 16.03
CA LYS A 6 -5.46 -22.13 14.58
C LYS A 6 -5.43 -20.60 14.26
N ALA A 7 -4.30 -20.13 13.72
CA ALA A 7 -4.02 -18.76 13.23
C ALA A 7 -3.00 -18.86 12.06
N LEU A 8 -3.09 -18.09 10.95
CA LEU A 8 -2.74 -18.65 9.61
C LEU A 8 -2.45 -17.63 8.48
N ALA A 9 -1.27 -17.74 7.79
CA ALA A 9 -0.83 -17.23 6.44
C ALA A 9 0.20 -16.06 6.22
N SER A 10 1.47 -16.33 5.86
CA SER A 10 2.46 -15.28 5.52
C SER A 10 3.69 -15.73 4.72
N PHE A 11 4.29 -14.77 3.99
CA PHE A 11 5.72 -14.65 3.58
C PHE A 11 6.23 -14.94 2.15
N ALA A 12 5.38 -15.06 1.13
CA ALA A 12 5.77 -14.56 -0.22
C ALA A 12 5.58 -13.03 -0.36
N ILE A 13 5.07 -12.47 0.73
CA ILE A 13 4.44 -11.19 0.89
C ILE A 13 5.48 -10.12 1.27
N ALA A 14 6.61 -10.35 1.93
CA ALA A 14 7.49 -9.20 2.24
C ALA A 14 8.02 -8.48 0.96
N GLY A 15 8.37 -9.19 -0.11
CA GLY A 15 8.64 -8.53 -1.41
C GLY A 15 7.36 -8.11 -2.15
N MET A 16 6.30 -8.93 -2.11
CA MET A 16 5.07 -8.71 -2.89
C MET A 16 3.96 -7.96 -2.15
N VAL A 17 4.11 -7.60 -0.90
CA VAL A 17 3.21 -6.73 -0.13
C VAL A 17 3.76 -5.35 -0.12
N LEU A 18 5.07 -5.24 -0.06
CA LEU A 18 5.68 -3.93 -0.12
C LEU A 18 5.64 -3.34 -1.54
N THR A 19 5.26 -4.17 -2.53
CA THR A 19 4.92 -3.73 -3.88
C THR A 19 3.47 -4.06 -4.27
N MET A 20 2.89 -5.24 -3.96
CA MET A 20 1.51 -5.60 -4.36
C MET A 20 0.37 -5.43 -3.33
N ILE A 21 0.58 -5.15 -2.03
CA ILE A 21 -0.53 -4.53 -1.25
C ILE A 21 -0.90 -3.23 -1.96
N PRO A 22 0.08 -2.42 -2.36
CA PRO A 22 -0.21 -1.20 -3.07
C PRO A 22 -0.53 -1.34 -4.56
N PHE A 23 -0.33 -2.52 -5.20
CA PHE A 23 -0.89 -2.77 -6.55
C PHE A 23 -2.32 -3.30 -6.59
N ASN A 24 -2.74 -4.11 -5.62
CA ASN A 24 -4.08 -4.69 -5.70
C ASN A 24 -5.08 -3.91 -4.86
N ALA A 25 -4.66 -3.38 -3.71
CA ALA A 25 -5.58 -2.80 -2.74
C ALA A 25 -6.11 -1.40 -3.08
N PHE A 26 -5.98 -0.96 -4.34
CA PHE A 26 -6.21 0.44 -4.70
C PHE A 26 -7.02 0.70 -5.98
N ALA A 27 -7.41 -0.35 -6.70
CA ALA A 27 -7.96 -0.20 -8.04
C ALA A 27 -9.45 -0.59 -8.10
N GLU A 28 -10.33 0.41 -7.96
CA GLU A 28 -11.48 0.70 -8.84
C GLU A 28 -12.24 1.95 -8.35
N ASP A 29 -12.80 2.71 -9.31
CA ASP A 29 -13.99 3.53 -9.12
C ASP A 29 -15.09 2.99 -10.04
N ALA A 30 -16.12 2.39 -9.45
CA ALA A 30 -17.45 2.40 -10.01
C ALA A 30 -18.41 2.79 -8.90
N VAL A 31 -19.05 3.94 -9.05
CA VAL A 31 -20.14 4.39 -8.17
C VAL A 31 -21.19 3.28 -8.11
N SER A 32 -21.21 2.52 -7.03
CA SER A 32 -22.33 1.61 -6.77
C SER A 32 -23.44 2.40 -6.11
N THR A 33 -24.45 2.75 -6.91
CA THR A 33 -25.75 3.15 -6.40
C THR A 33 -26.28 2.03 -5.51
N ARG A 34 -26.38 2.31 -4.20
CA ARG A 34 -27.02 1.49 -3.17
C ARG A 34 -28.13 0.59 -3.72
N THR A 35 -28.04 -0.69 -3.42
CA THR A 35 -29.19 -1.47 -2.93
C THR A 35 -28.75 -2.26 -1.71
N SER A 36 -29.47 -2.01 -0.62
CA SER A 36 -29.39 -2.70 0.66
C SER A 36 -29.48 -4.21 0.48
N VAL A 37 -28.48 -4.96 0.98
CA VAL A 37 -28.61 -6.39 1.26
C VAL A 37 -28.23 -6.65 2.71
N GLU A 38 -29.30 -6.76 3.50
CA GLU A 38 -29.52 -7.57 4.70
C GLU A 38 -28.45 -7.65 5.80
N ALA A 39 -28.81 -7.05 6.94
CA ALA A 39 -28.15 -7.09 8.25
C ALA A 39 -28.09 -8.49 8.93
N GLY A 40 -28.28 -9.58 8.18
CA GLY A 40 -28.29 -10.96 8.70
C GLY A 40 -26.89 -11.58 8.85
N THR A 41 -25.96 -11.24 7.96
CA THR A 41 -24.63 -11.88 7.87
C THR A 41 -23.62 -11.30 8.88
N ALA A 42 -23.73 -10.01 9.20
CA ALA A 42 -22.84 -9.31 10.13
C ALA A 42 -22.89 -9.88 11.57
N LYS A 43 -24.05 -10.38 12.01
CA LYS A 43 -24.18 -11.01 13.35
C LYS A 43 -23.55 -12.40 13.43
N GLN A 44 -23.43 -13.14 12.34
CA GLN A 44 -22.77 -14.46 12.37
C GLN A 44 -21.25 -14.33 12.30
N ILE A 45 -20.73 -13.28 11.67
CA ILE A 45 -19.29 -12.97 11.59
C ILE A 45 -18.79 -12.40 12.94
N ALA A 46 -19.56 -11.48 13.57
CA ALA A 46 -19.22 -10.92 14.89
C ALA A 46 -19.14 -11.97 16.02
N VAL A 47 -19.90 -13.08 15.92
CA VAL A 47 -19.91 -14.15 16.93
C VAL A 47 -18.66 -15.04 16.84
N GLN A 48 -17.92 -15.04 15.73
CA GLN A 48 -16.62 -15.71 15.65
C GLN A 48 -15.46 -14.85 16.20
N ILE A 49 -15.63 -13.53 16.27
CA ILE A 49 -14.59 -12.57 16.69
C ILE A 49 -14.43 -12.51 18.21
N VAL A 50 -15.47 -12.79 19.00
CA VAL A 50 -15.45 -12.64 20.47
C VAL A 50 -14.57 -13.70 21.19
N ASN A 51 -14.12 -14.76 20.52
CA ASN A 51 -13.45 -15.89 21.18
C ASN A 51 -11.91 -15.98 21.02
N GLN A 52 -11.21 -14.91 20.63
CA GLN A 52 -9.74 -14.95 20.45
C GLN A 52 -8.95 -13.84 21.16
N SER A 53 -9.36 -13.43 22.36
CA SER A 53 -8.50 -12.61 23.23
C SER A 53 -7.44 -13.49 23.91
N GLY A 54 -6.18 -13.41 23.47
CA GLY A 54 -5.09 -14.12 24.15
C GLY A 54 -3.72 -14.05 23.48
N SER A 55 -3.18 -12.84 23.29
CA SER A 55 -1.74 -12.49 23.37
C SER A 55 -1.54 -11.08 22.76
N SER A 56 -0.84 -10.20 23.47
CA SER A 56 -0.72 -8.75 23.19
C SER A 56 0.13 -8.37 21.96
N HIS A 57 0.31 -9.26 20.98
CA HIS A 57 1.33 -9.10 19.92
C HIS A 57 0.86 -9.43 18.49
N THR A 58 -0.44 -9.49 18.25
CA THR A 58 -1.05 -9.78 16.94
C THR A 58 -1.85 -8.58 16.44
N ALA A 59 -1.60 -8.15 15.20
CA ALA A 59 -2.46 -7.16 14.54
C ALA A 59 -3.83 -7.78 14.24
N THR A 60 -4.91 -7.02 14.46
CA THR A 60 -6.26 -7.48 14.14
C THR A 60 -6.55 -7.32 12.64
N LEU A 61 -7.51 -8.09 12.13
CA LEU A 61 -7.93 -7.99 10.73
C LEU A 61 -8.43 -6.57 10.39
N ASP A 62 -9.17 -5.96 11.33
CA ASP A 62 -9.65 -4.58 11.21
C ASP A 62 -8.51 -3.55 11.10
N GLN A 63 -7.41 -3.75 11.82
CA GLN A 63 -6.24 -2.86 11.72
C GLN A 63 -5.63 -2.91 10.31
N ILE A 64 -5.58 -4.09 9.71
CA ILE A 64 -5.02 -4.28 8.36
C ILE A 64 -5.94 -3.68 7.31
N VAL A 65 -7.25 -3.92 7.42
CA VAL A 65 -8.27 -3.31 6.56
C VAL A 65 -8.17 -1.79 6.62
N THR A 66 -8.12 -1.23 7.83
CA THR A 66 -7.99 0.22 8.04
C THR A 66 -6.73 0.77 7.40
N GLU A 67 -5.60 0.09 7.59
CA GLU A 67 -4.32 0.55 7.06
C GLU A 67 -4.28 0.54 5.53
N ILE A 68 -4.75 -0.55 4.91
CA ILE A 68 -4.88 -0.67 3.46
C ILE A 68 -5.77 0.44 2.90
N MET A 69 -6.92 0.70 3.52
CA MET A 69 -7.86 1.73 3.07
C MET A 69 -7.31 3.16 3.22
N SER A 70 -6.40 3.38 4.17
CA SER A 70 -5.86 4.71 4.46
C SER A 70 -5.11 5.33 3.26
N TYR A 71 -4.55 4.49 2.38
CA TYR A 71 -3.74 4.96 1.25
C TYR A 71 -4.54 5.31 -0.01
N ARG A 72 -5.82 4.90 -0.12
CA ARG A 72 -6.61 5.13 -1.37
C ARG A 72 -6.79 6.60 -1.67
N GLY A 73 -7.05 7.39 -0.64
CA GLY A 73 -7.28 8.83 -0.79
C GLY A 73 -6.10 9.55 -1.46
N TYR A 74 -4.94 8.90 -1.53
CA TYR A 74 -3.71 9.43 -2.08
C TYR A 74 -3.39 8.94 -3.50
N LEU A 75 -4.29 8.19 -4.15
CA LEU A 75 -4.11 7.76 -5.55
C LEU A 75 -5.05 8.51 -6.48
N ASN A 76 -4.51 8.94 -7.63
CA ASN A 76 -5.30 9.50 -8.71
C ASN A 76 -5.79 8.40 -9.68
N GLN A 77 -6.61 8.77 -10.68
CA GLN A 77 -7.20 7.76 -11.56
C GLN A 77 -6.18 7.02 -12.43
N SER A 78 -5.22 7.74 -13.04
CA SER A 78 -4.22 7.11 -13.90
C SER A 78 -3.29 6.16 -13.13
N GLU A 79 -3.03 6.47 -11.87
CA GLU A 79 -2.34 5.58 -10.94
C GLU A 79 -3.18 4.33 -10.67
N LYS A 80 -4.47 4.45 -10.33
CA LYS A 80 -5.38 3.29 -10.18
C LYS A 80 -5.41 2.43 -11.46
N ASP A 81 -5.39 3.05 -12.63
CA ASP A 81 -5.36 2.34 -13.91
C ASP A 81 -4.06 1.55 -14.09
N SER A 82 -2.91 2.15 -13.73
CA SER A 82 -1.60 1.48 -13.77
C SER A 82 -1.56 0.26 -12.85
N LEU A 83 -2.20 0.36 -11.69
CA LEU A 83 -2.34 -0.75 -10.75
C LEU A 83 -3.18 -1.90 -11.32
N ASN A 84 -4.31 -1.58 -11.95
CA ASN A 84 -5.16 -2.53 -12.66
C ASN A 84 -4.46 -3.21 -13.83
N GLU A 85 -3.63 -2.47 -14.57
CA GLU A 85 -2.83 -3.00 -15.67
C GLU A 85 -1.82 -4.03 -15.15
N ALA A 86 -1.05 -3.70 -14.11
CA ALA A 86 -0.09 -4.63 -13.51
C ALA A 86 -0.76 -5.91 -12.97
N ARG A 87 -1.97 -5.78 -12.42
CA ARG A 87 -2.79 -6.92 -11.99
C ARG A 87 -3.22 -7.81 -13.16
N THR A 88 -3.66 -7.20 -14.26
CA THR A 88 -4.02 -7.94 -15.48
C THR A 88 -2.81 -8.66 -16.04
N ASN A 89 -1.65 -8.00 -16.08
CA ASN A 89 -0.39 -8.60 -16.52
C ASN A 89 0.04 -9.76 -15.63
N LEU A 90 -0.15 -9.68 -14.30
CA LEU A 90 0.11 -10.80 -13.40
C LEU A 90 -0.74 -12.02 -13.75
N LEU A 91 -2.05 -11.83 -13.98
CA LEU A 91 -2.95 -12.93 -14.34
C LEU A 91 -2.55 -13.58 -15.67
N THR A 92 -2.21 -12.76 -16.67
CA THR A 92 -1.69 -13.24 -17.96
C THR A 92 -0.38 -14.00 -17.77
N ALA A 93 0.56 -13.45 -16.99
CA ALA A 93 1.88 -14.02 -16.78
C ALA A 93 1.86 -15.36 -16.03
N VAL A 94 0.86 -15.57 -15.17
CA VAL A 94 0.58 -16.88 -14.55
C VAL A 94 0.07 -17.86 -15.60
N GLN A 95 -0.87 -17.44 -16.46
CA GLN A 95 -1.51 -18.31 -17.45
C GLN A 95 -0.56 -18.74 -18.57
N ASP A 96 0.27 -17.83 -19.07
CA ASP A 96 1.24 -18.11 -20.14
C ASP A 96 2.57 -18.67 -19.63
N GLY A 97 2.77 -18.72 -18.31
CA GLY A 97 3.94 -19.26 -17.65
C GLY A 97 5.15 -18.33 -17.59
N THR A 98 5.06 -17.09 -18.09
CA THR A 98 6.18 -16.12 -18.06
C THR A 98 6.56 -15.71 -16.64
N LEU A 99 5.62 -15.73 -15.69
CA LEU A 99 5.90 -15.48 -14.27
C LEU A 99 6.76 -16.59 -13.64
N SER A 100 6.74 -17.79 -14.21
CA SER A 100 7.40 -18.98 -13.65
C SER A 100 8.89 -18.76 -13.47
N SER A 101 9.57 -18.20 -14.47
CA SER A 101 11.02 -17.95 -14.41
C SER A 101 11.38 -16.84 -13.43
N ALA A 102 10.55 -15.80 -13.32
CA ALA A 102 10.76 -14.69 -12.40
C ALA A 102 10.65 -15.09 -10.92
N ALA A 103 9.99 -16.22 -10.62
CA ALA A 103 9.84 -16.75 -9.26
C ALA A 103 10.84 -17.86 -8.92
N ASP A 104 11.74 -18.26 -9.82
CA ASP A 104 12.64 -19.40 -9.60
C ASP A 104 13.57 -19.23 -8.40
N GLY A 105 13.94 -17.98 -8.08
CA GLY A 105 14.74 -17.65 -6.89
C GLY A 105 14.09 -18.11 -5.57
N LEU A 106 12.76 -18.25 -5.53
CA LEU A 106 12.03 -18.73 -4.36
C LEU A 106 12.14 -20.25 -4.18
N LEU A 107 12.50 -21.02 -5.21
CA LEU A 107 12.64 -22.47 -5.17
C LEU A 107 14.05 -22.91 -4.79
N THR A 108 14.48 -22.47 -3.61
CA THR A 108 15.70 -22.96 -2.96
C THR A 108 15.61 -24.45 -2.66
N ASP A 109 16.75 -25.10 -2.46
CA ASP A 109 16.78 -26.52 -2.11
C ASP A 109 16.07 -26.80 -0.79
N GLN A 110 16.15 -25.87 0.17
CA GLN A 110 15.46 -25.95 1.45
C GLN A 110 13.94 -25.87 1.27
N VAL A 111 13.44 -24.96 0.42
CA VAL A 111 12.00 -24.91 0.08
C VAL A 111 11.56 -26.23 -0.52
N VAL A 112 12.30 -26.74 -1.52
CA VAL A 112 11.97 -28.01 -2.16
C VAL A 112 11.97 -29.16 -1.16
N ALA A 113 12.94 -29.22 -0.25
CA ALA A 113 13.00 -30.23 0.79
C ALA A 113 11.77 -30.18 1.73
N LYS A 114 11.28 -29.00 2.10
CA LYS A 114 10.05 -28.86 2.91
C LYS A 114 8.82 -29.44 2.21
N PHE A 115 8.68 -29.18 0.91
CA PHE A 115 7.56 -29.71 0.11
C PHE A 115 7.69 -31.20 -0.16
N GLN A 116 8.88 -31.70 -0.47
CA GLN A 116 9.15 -33.12 -0.66
C GLN A 116 8.87 -33.94 0.61
N ALA A 117 9.17 -33.39 1.80
CA ALA A 117 8.81 -34.00 3.08
C ALA A 117 7.28 -34.15 3.28
N LYS A 118 6.46 -33.45 2.47
CA LYS A 118 5.00 -33.59 2.41
C LYS A 118 4.52 -34.39 1.19
N GLY A 119 5.43 -35.03 0.45
CA GLY A 119 5.13 -35.81 -0.75
C GLY A 119 4.81 -34.95 -1.98
N VAL A 120 5.21 -33.67 -1.99
CA VAL A 120 4.93 -32.73 -3.08
C VAL A 120 6.16 -32.59 -3.98
N THR A 121 5.97 -32.60 -5.30
CA THR A 121 7.09 -32.49 -6.26
C THR A 121 7.66 -31.07 -6.30
N ARG A 122 8.84 -30.89 -6.90
CA ARG A 122 9.41 -29.54 -7.13
C ARG A 122 8.50 -28.68 -8.01
N ALA A 123 7.88 -29.28 -9.03
CA ALA A 123 6.95 -28.58 -9.93
C ALA A 123 5.69 -28.11 -9.19
N ASP A 124 5.09 -28.99 -8.40
CA ASP A 124 3.90 -28.65 -7.59
C ASP A 124 4.22 -27.64 -6.48
N ALA A 125 5.44 -27.67 -5.92
CA ALA A 125 5.90 -26.65 -4.98
C ALA A 125 6.00 -25.27 -5.65
N LYS A 126 6.50 -25.23 -6.89
CA LYS A 126 6.54 -24.00 -7.71
C LYS A 126 5.13 -23.48 -7.97
N GLU A 127 4.23 -24.35 -8.40
CA GLU A 127 2.83 -24.00 -8.64
C GLU A 127 2.15 -23.49 -7.37
N ALA A 128 2.41 -24.11 -6.21
CA ALA A 128 1.86 -23.66 -4.94
C ALA A 128 2.34 -22.26 -4.54
N ILE A 129 3.61 -21.93 -4.81
CA ILE A 129 4.16 -20.58 -4.59
C ILE A 129 3.51 -19.59 -5.55
N LEU A 130 3.48 -19.90 -6.86
CA LEU A 130 2.88 -19.03 -7.89
C LEU A 130 1.39 -18.78 -7.62
N LYS A 131 0.65 -19.82 -7.20
CA LYS A 131 -0.76 -19.72 -6.80
C LYS A 131 -0.93 -18.79 -5.61
N SER A 132 -0.02 -18.82 -4.63
CA SER A 132 -0.02 -17.84 -3.54
C SER A 132 0.21 -16.42 -4.03
N LEU A 133 0.98 -16.19 -5.09
CA LEU A 133 1.15 -14.85 -5.67
C LEU A 133 -0.12 -14.42 -6.40
N GLN A 134 -0.72 -15.33 -7.17
CA GLN A 134 -1.96 -15.10 -7.90
C GLN A 134 -3.14 -14.82 -6.96
N ASP A 135 -3.27 -15.56 -5.86
CA ASP A 135 -4.35 -15.34 -4.90
C ASP A 135 -4.17 -14.03 -4.16
N PHE A 136 -2.93 -13.54 -4.04
CA PHE A 136 -2.65 -12.25 -3.46
C PHE A 136 -3.34 -11.12 -4.25
N GLN A 137 -3.50 -11.25 -5.57
CA GLN A 137 -4.21 -10.22 -6.34
C GLN A 137 -5.69 -10.11 -6.01
N ALA A 138 -6.30 -11.14 -5.42
CA ALA A 138 -7.69 -11.08 -5.01
C ALA A 138 -7.90 -10.17 -3.79
N ILE A 139 -6.84 -9.84 -3.05
CA ILE A 139 -6.86 -8.85 -1.96
C ILE A 139 -6.75 -7.47 -2.62
N HIS A 140 -7.90 -6.92 -3.00
CA HIS A 140 -7.99 -5.64 -3.70
C HIS A 140 -8.81 -4.62 -2.92
N TYR A 141 -8.73 -3.36 -3.37
CA TYR A 141 -9.49 -2.26 -2.78
C TYR A 141 -10.96 -2.60 -2.79
N SER A 142 -11.67 -2.25 -1.73
CA SER A 142 -13.12 -2.17 -1.79
C SER A 142 -13.57 -0.99 -0.93
N ASP A 143 -14.59 -0.26 -1.42
CA ASP A 143 -15.34 0.68 -0.58
C ASP A 143 -16.11 -0.03 0.55
N ASP A 144 -16.14 -1.36 0.51
CA ASP A 144 -16.74 -2.22 1.52
C ASP A 144 -15.66 -2.99 2.29
N ASN A 145 -15.48 -2.62 3.57
CA ASN A 145 -14.60 -3.31 4.50
C ASN A 145 -14.85 -4.82 4.53
N ALA A 146 -16.11 -5.26 4.41
CA ALA A 146 -16.46 -6.68 4.47
C ALA A 146 -15.93 -7.45 3.25
N THR A 147 -15.88 -6.80 2.08
CA THR A 147 -15.30 -7.38 0.86
C THR A 147 -13.79 -7.59 1.02
N LEU A 148 -13.07 -6.59 1.53
CA LEU A 148 -11.62 -6.71 1.79
C LEU A 148 -11.33 -7.76 2.88
N GLU A 149 -12.14 -7.79 3.94
CA GLU A 149 -12.06 -8.79 4.99
C GLU A 149 -12.23 -10.21 4.43
N SER A 150 -13.27 -10.42 3.61
CA SER A 150 -13.54 -11.70 2.96
C SER A 150 -12.40 -12.15 2.04
N ALA A 151 -11.80 -11.21 1.29
CA ALA A 151 -10.64 -11.51 0.44
C ALA A 151 -9.42 -11.98 1.27
N LEU A 152 -9.14 -11.33 2.39
CA LEU A 152 -8.06 -11.71 3.31
C LEU A 152 -8.30 -13.10 3.93
N VAL A 153 -9.54 -13.41 4.32
CA VAL A 153 -9.93 -14.73 4.84
C VAL A 153 -9.82 -15.82 3.77
N LYS A 154 -10.24 -15.52 2.53
CA LYS A 154 -10.12 -16.45 1.40
C LYS A 154 -8.65 -16.76 1.10
N PHE A 155 -7.81 -15.73 0.96
CA PHE A 155 -6.37 -15.88 0.76
C PHE A 155 -5.73 -16.77 1.82
N LYS A 156 -6.03 -16.48 3.10
CA LYS A 156 -5.60 -17.26 4.25
C LYS A 156 -5.98 -18.74 4.12
N THR A 157 -7.24 -19.00 3.76
CA THR A 157 -7.77 -20.36 3.65
C THR A 157 -7.13 -21.15 2.52
N GLU A 158 -6.99 -20.53 1.34
CA GLU A 158 -6.49 -21.17 0.13
C GLU A 158 -4.97 -21.44 0.20
N ASN A 159 -4.19 -20.50 0.76
CA ASN A 159 -2.72 -20.58 0.77
C ASN A 159 -2.14 -21.11 2.08
N GLY A 160 -3.00 -21.41 3.03
CA GLY A 160 -2.62 -21.86 4.35
C GLY A 160 -1.70 -23.06 4.42
N ARG A 161 -1.92 -24.03 3.53
CA ARG A 161 -1.11 -25.24 3.47
C ARG A 161 0.30 -24.92 3.01
N THR A 162 0.45 -24.14 1.94
CA THR A 162 1.73 -23.63 1.43
C THR A 162 2.56 -23.00 2.53
N PHE A 163 1.98 -22.07 3.29
CA PHE A 163 2.71 -21.39 4.37
C PHE A 163 3.09 -22.29 5.54
N ARG A 164 2.24 -23.25 5.92
CA ARG A 164 2.60 -24.23 6.95
C ARG A 164 3.70 -25.19 6.49
N THR A 165 3.73 -25.53 5.21
CA THR A 165 4.83 -26.31 4.63
C THR A 165 6.14 -25.53 4.72
N LEU A 166 6.14 -24.25 4.36
CA LEU A 166 7.33 -23.39 4.39
C LEU A 166 7.82 -23.12 5.83
N PHE A 167 6.93 -22.60 6.69
CA PHE A 167 7.32 -22.00 7.98
C PHE A 167 6.98 -22.86 9.21
N GLY A 168 6.46 -24.07 8.97
CA GLY A 168 6.05 -25.05 9.97
C GLY A 168 4.58 -24.95 10.37
N ASP A 169 4.04 -26.06 10.90
CA ASP A 169 2.63 -26.18 11.27
C ASP A 169 2.18 -25.21 12.38
N GLY A 170 3.13 -24.71 13.18
CA GLY A 170 2.89 -23.73 14.24
C GLY A 170 2.93 -22.26 13.77
N PHE A 171 3.15 -22.00 12.49
CA PHE A 171 3.22 -20.65 11.93
C PHE A 171 1.88 -19.90 12.00
N LYS A 172 1.90 -18.61 12.38
CA LYS A 172 0.72 -17.72 12.52
C LYS A 172 0.81 -16.53 11.58
N VAL A 173 -0.27 -16.17 10.85
CA VAL A 173 -0.24 -14.97 9.98
C VAL A 173 -0.07 -13.70 10.75
N GLU A 174 -0.64 -13.65 11.94
CA GLU A 174 -0.77 -12.42 12.69
C GLU A 174 0.62 -11.89 13.09
N LEU A 175 1.62 -12.78 13.12
CA LEU A 175 3.03 -12.42 13.21
C LEU A 175 3.49 -11.63 11.98
N LEU A 176 3.13 -12.03 10.76
CA LEU A 176 3.43 -11.27 9.54
C LEU A 176 2.65 -9.98 9.50
N TYR A 177 1.36 -10.01 9.84
CA TYR A 177 0.58 -8.78 9.88
C TYR A 177 1.26 -7.77 10.80
N GLY A 178 1.72 -8.23 11.96
CA GLY A 178 2.59 -7.43 12.82
C GLY A 178 3.90 -7.00 12.16
N PHE A 179 4.60 -7.90 11.47
CA PHE A 179 5.85 -7.58 10.78
C PHE A 179 5.68 -6.54 9.66
N MET A 180 4.60 -6.64 8.87
CA MET A 180 4.30 -5.69 7.78
C MET A 180 3.91 -4.33 8.33
N LEU A 181 3.07 -4.27 9.37
CA LEU A 181 2.76 -2.99 10.02
C LEU A 181 4.02 -2.37 10.64
N ALA A 182 4.87 -3.16 11.29
CA ALA A 182 6.14 -2.66 11.81
C ALA A 182 7.10 -2.20 10.69
N THR A 183 7.15 -2.93 9.58
CA THR A 183 7.95 -2.55 8.40
C THR A 183 7.43 -1.26 7.79
N GLN A 184 6.12 -1.07 7.75
CA GLN A 184 5.52 0.16 7.30
C GLN A 184 5.84 1.34 8.23
N ASP A 185 5.76 1.14 9.56
CA ASP A 185 6.16 2.15 10.53
C ASP A 185 7.62 2.56 10.35
N GLU A 186 8.51 1.59 10.08
CA GLU A 186 9.92 1.84 9.83
C GLU A 186 10.17 2.51 8.46
N LEU A 187 9.45 2.11 7.43
CA LEU A 187 9.47 2.77 6.12
C LEU A 187 9.07 4.25 6.25
N GLN A 188 8.05 4.56 7.04
CA GLN A 188 7.68 5.95 7.31
C GLN A 188 8.79 6.72 8.04
N LYS A 189 9.59 6.07 8.89
CA LYS A 189 10.75 6.71 9.55
C LYS A 189 11.86 7.00 8.54
N GLU A 190 12.17 6.08 7.64
CA GLU A 190 13.17 6.30 6.58
C GLU A 190 12.75 7.40 5.61
N ILE A 191 11.48 7.44 5.19
CA ILE A 191 10.93 8.54 4.39
C ILE A 191 11.07 9.88 5.15
N LYS A 192 10.69 9.92 6.43
CA LYS A 192 10.83 11.13 7.26
C LYS A 192 12.28 11.56 7.40
N LYS A 193 13.21 10.63 7.56
CA LYS A 193 14.65 10.89 7.67
C LYS A 193 15.18 11.51 6.38
N GLU A 194 14.81 11.00 5.22
CA GLU A 194 15.18 11.61 3.93
C GLU A 194 14.63 13.03 3.82
N ILE A 195 13.34 13.23 4.12
CA ILE A 195 12.68 14.54 4.03
C ILE A 195 13.33 15.55 4.98
N LYS A 196 13.72 15.14 6.19
CA LYS A 196 14.44 16.01 7.13
C LYS A 196 15.79 16.45 6.59
N GLN A 197 16.49 15.57 5.89
CA GLN A 197 17.81 15.86 5.32
C GLN A 197 17.69 16.74 4.07
N ASN A 198 16.69 16.47 3.23
CA ASN A 198 16.41 17.23 2.01
C ASN A 198 14.89 17.38 1.82
N PRO A 199 14.28 18.50 2.25
CA PRO A 199 12.85 18.76 2.05
C PRO A 199 12.41 18.79 0.59
N PHE A 200 13.35 19.00 -0.35
CA PHE A 200 13.09 19.00 -1.79
C PHE A 200 13.20 17.61 -2.43
N SER A 201 13.69 16.60 -1.70
CA SER A 201 13.82 15.22 -2.21
C SER A 201 12.50 14.66 -2.74
N LEU A 202 11.38 14.99 -2.11
CA LEU A 202 10.05 14.61 -2.62
C LEU A 202 9.73 15.23 -3.99
N LEU A 203 10.13 16.49 -4.20
CA LEU A 203 9.95 17.17 -5.49
C LEU A 203 10.87 16.61 -6.56
N GLU A 204 12.07 16.17 -6.19
CA GLU A 204 13.03 15.51 -7.08
C GLU A 204 12.61 14.09 -7.47
N LEU A 205 11.97 13.37 -6.55
CA LEU A 205 11.46 12.03 -6.80
C LEU A 205 10.37 12.05 -7.88
N VAL A 206 9.45 13.01 -7.84
CA VAL A 206 8.35 13.14 -8.83
C VAL A 206 8.75 13.84 -10.12
N SER A 207 10.04 13.91 -10.43
CA SER A 207 10.58 14.85 -11.41
C SER A 207 11.35 14.14 -12.53
N GLY A 208 10.98 14.40 -13.79
CA GLY A 208 11.71 13.97 -15.00
C GLY A 208 11.16 12.71 -15.68
N SER A 209 11.68 12.42 -16.88
CA SER A 209 11.27 11.26 -17.72
C SER A 209 11.55 9.91 -17.07
N ASP A 210 12.57 9.83 -16.21
CA ASP A 210 12.97 8.59 -15.51
C ASP A 210 12.43 8.53 -14.07
N SER A 211 11.45 9.38 -13.74
CA SER A 211 10.91 9.50 -12.37
C SER A 211 10.40 8.16 -11.83
N SER A 212 9.73 7.35 -12.65
CA SER A 212 9.22 6.05 -12.21
C SER A 212 10.32 5.10 -11.71
N THR A 213 11.44 5.00 -12.42
CA THR A 213 12.57 4.16 -12.03
C THR A 213 13.28 4.69 -10.79
N LYS A 214 13.50 6.01 -10.70
CA LYS A 214 14.14 6.63 -9.52
C LYS A 214 13.29 6.49 -8.27
N ILE A 215 11.98 6.74 -8.38
CA ILE A 215 11.02 6.56 -7.29
C ILE A 215 11.03 5.11 -6.82
N LYS A 216 10.97 4.17 -7.78
CA LYS A 216 11.05 2.73 -7.51
C LYS A 216 12.32 2.38 -6.74
N ASP A 217 13.50 2.70 -7.28
CA ASP A 217 14.77 2.30 -6.68
C ASP A 217 14.92 2.87 -5.27
N LYS A 218 14.50 4.13 -5.06
CA LYS A 218 14.56 4.77 -3.74
C LYS A 218 13.56 4.16 -2.75
N LEU A 219 12.33 3.86 -3.18
CA LEU A 219 11.37 3.17 -2.33
C LEU A 219 11.90 1.78 -1.94
N VAL A 220 12.41 1.01 -2.90
CA VAL A 220 12.98 -0.32 -2.66
C VAL A 220 14.15 -0.25 -1.67
N GLU A 221 15.00 0.77 -1.77
CA GLU A 221 16.11 1.00 -0.82
C GLU A 221 15.61 1.26 0.61
N TRP A 222 14.69 2.20 0.80
CA TRP A 222 14.11 2.49 2.12
C TRP A 222 13.39 1.29 2.69
N LEU A 223 12.68 0.56 1.84
CA LEU A 223 11.94 -0.61 2.21
C LEU A 223 12.84 -1.75 2.67
N LYS A 224 13.92 -1.99 1.92
CA LYS A 224 14.94 -2.98 2.29
C LYS A 224 15.53 -2.63 3.66
N THR A 225 15.82 -1.35 3.89
CA THR A 225 16.30 -0.86 5.20
C THR A 225 15.28 -1.14 6.31
N ALA A 226 14.02 -0.76 6.09
CA ALA A 226 12.92 -1.00 7.03
C ALA A 226 12.72 -2.49 7.35
N LEU A 227 12.80 -3.36 6.34
CA LEU A 227 12.72 -4.81 6.51
C LEU A 227 13.84 -5.35 7.40
N HIS A 228 15.07 -4.90 7.17
CA HIS A 228 16.22 -5.32 7.96
C HIS A 228 16.12 -4.82 9.41
N ASP A 229 15.72 -3.57 9.62
CA ASP A 229 15.57 -2.99 10.96
C ASP A 229 14.47 -3.71 11.77
N VAL A 230 13.36 -4.08 11.12
CA VAL A 230 12.28 -4.85 11.76
C VAL A 230 12.67 -6.32 11.93
N ALA A 231 13.60 -6.85 11.15
CA ALA A 231 14.10 -8.22 11.31
C ALA A 231 15.31 -8.32 12.27
N ASP A 232 15.90 -7.19 12.69
CA ASP A 232 17.12 -7.14 13.48
C ASP A 232 16.93 -7.78 14.88
N PRO A 233 17.74 -8.80 15.24
CA PRO A 233 17.74 -9.43 16.57
C PRO A 233 17.95 -8.46 17.73
N ALA A 234 18.69 -7.35 17.52
CA ALA A 234 18.98 -6.38 18.56
C ALA A 234 17.79 -5.46 18.87
N ASN A 235 16.90 -5.24 17.89
CA ASN A 235 15.96 -4.13 17.91
C ASN A 235 14.49 -4.53 17.75
N SER A 236 14.19 -5.79 17.41
CA SER A 236 12.84 -6.18 17.05
C SER A 236 12.39 -7.54 17.57
N LYS A 237 11.17 -7.55 18.11
CA LYS A 237 10.41 -8.76 18.44
C LYS A 237 10.05 -9.61 17.21
N TYR A 238 10.30 -9.11 16.00
CA TYR A 238 10.02 -9.79 14.74
C TYR A 238 11.24 -10.49 14.14
N HIS A 239 12.39 -10.51 14.81
CA HIS A 239 13.58 -11.28 14.40
C HIS A 239 13.31 -12.76 14.05
N ILE A 240 12.29 -13.36 14.67
CA ILE A 240 11.83 -14.71 14.33
C ILE A 240 11.54 -14.88 12.83
N PHE A 241 11.23 -13.80 12.11
CA PHE A 241 11.06 -13.83 10.67
C PHE A 241 12.35 -14.05 9.90
N ASP A 242 13.44 -13.41 10.30
CA ASP A 242 14.75 -13.63 9.68
C ASP A 242 15.16 -15.09 9.79
N GLN A 243 15.01 -15.68 10.98
CA GLN A 243 15.25 -17.11 11.20
C GLN A 243 14.37 -17.99 10.30
N LYS A 244 13.07 -17.69 10.22
CA LYS A 244 12.12 -18.46 9.42
C LYS A 244 12.38 -18.37 7.92
N LEU A 245 12.88 -17.24 7.43
CA LEU A 245 13.33 -17.09 6.05
C LEU A 245 14.61 -17.90 5.83
N ALA A 246 15.59 -17.78 6.72
CA ALA A 246 16.84 -18.52 6.64
C ALA A 246 16.63 -20.05 6.65
N ASP A 247 15.68 -20.55 7.44
CA ASP A 247 15.29 -21.97 7.50
C ASP A 247 14.85 -22.56 6.16
N ILE A 248 14.38 -21.71 5.24
CA ILE A 248 13.99 -22.07 3.88
C ILE A 248 14.96 -21.49 2.83
N GLY A 249 16.14 -21.04 3.24
CA GLY A 249 17.15 -20.48 2.34
C GLY A 249 16.76 -19.13 1.74
N TRP A 250 15.74 -18.46 2.28
CA TRP A 250 15.38 -17.09 1.90
C TRP A 250 16.07 -16.08 2.81
N ASN A 251 16.21 -14.87 2.30
CA ASN A 251 16.57 -13.68 3.07
C ASN A 251 15.87 -12.46 2.44
N ILE A 252 15.94 -11.31 3.10
CA ILE A 252 15.30 -10.07 2.62
C ILE A 252 15.78 -9.70 1.22
N ASP A 253 17.08 -9.82 0.94
CA ASP A 253 17.67 -9.52 -0.37
C ASP A 253 17.08 -10.35 -1.51
N LEU A 254 16.94 -11.66 -1.30
CA LEU A 254 16.36 -12.60 -2.25
C LEU A 254 14.88 -12.27 -2.51
N LEU A 255 14.14 -11.89 -1.47
CA LEU A 255 12.74 -11.49 -1.62
C LEU A 255 12.59 -10.18 -2.40
N VAL A 256 13.49 -9.20 -2.17
CA VAL A 256 13.52 -7.94 -2.92
C VAL A 256 13.93 -8.19 -4.38
N GLU A 257 14.95 -9.01 -4.62
CA GLU A 257 15.38 -9.34 -5.99
C GLU A 257 14.28 -10.08 -6.76
N THR A 258 13.63 -11.07 -6.13
CA THR A 258 12.47 -11.76 -6.72
C THR A 258 11.35 -10.76 -7.04
N GLN A 259 11.08 -9.79 -6.15
CA GLN A 259 10.10 -8.74 -6.43
C GLN A 259 10.48 -7.95 -7.68
N ARG A 260 11.76 -7.55 -7.85
CA ARG A 260 12.19 -6.83 -9.05
C ARG A 260 12.01 -7.64 -10.32
N GLN A 261 12.29 -8.94 -10.26
CA GLN A 261 12.12 -9.86 -11.39
C GLN A 261 10.64 -10.02 -11.76
N VAL A 262 9.76 -10.18 -10.76
CA VAL A 262 8.30 -10.21 -10.97
C VAL A 262 7.80 -8.87 -11.51
N GLY A 263 8.26 -7.76 -10.95
CA GLY A 263 7.92 -6.40 -11.38
C GLY A 263 8.29 -6.14 -12.84
N ALA A 264 9.45 -6.61 -13.29
CA ALA A 264 9.86 -6.50 -14.70
C ALA A 264 8.92 -7.25 -15.68
N VAL A 265 8.21 -8.28 -15.20
CA VAL A 265 7.23 -9.03 -16.00
C VAL A 265 5.87 -8.33 -15.99
N ILE A 266 5.40 -7.87 -14.82
CA ILE A 266 4.02 -7.41 -14.66
C ILE A 266 3.84 -5.88 -14.77
N ASP A 267 4.89 -5.12 -14.48
CA ASP A 267 4.93 -3.66 -14.51
C ASP A 267 6.23 -3.17 -15.17
N PRO A 268 6.43 -3.46 -16.47
CA PRO A 268 7.68 -3.15 -17.16
C PRO A 268 8.00 -1.65 -17.23
N SER A 269 7.01 -0.78 -17.02
CA SER A 269 7.18 0.68 -16.98
C SER A 269 7.40 1.25 -15.58
N ASN A 270 7.30 0.40 -14.54
CA ASN A 270 7.30 0.79 -13.13
C ASN A 270 6.17 1.79 -12.78
N ALA A 271 5.09 1.85 -13.57
CA ALA A 271 4.00 2.80 -13.37
C ALA A 271 3.18 2.43 -12.13
N ALA A 272 2.93 1.14 -11.92
CA ALA A 272 2.27 0.66 -10.72
C ALA A 272 3.16 0.88 -9.50
N GLU A 273 4.45 0.48 -9.56
CA GLU A 273 5.45 0.72 -8.52
C GLU A 273 5.56 2.20 -8.13
N LYS A 274 5.52 3.09 -9.12
CA LYS A 274 5.46 4.53 -8.88
C LYS A 274 4.17 4.94 -8.15
N ALA A 275 3.00 4.50 -8.62
CA ALA A 275 1.71 4.85 -7.99
C ALA A 275 1.69 4.52 -6.50
N VAL A 276 2.19 3.34 -6.15
CA VAL A 276 2.38 2.89 -4.77
C VAL A 276 3.25 3.83 -3.97
N ALA A 277 4.46 4.08 -4.45
CA ALA A 277 5.41 4.94 -3.77
C ALA A 277 4.83 6.33 -3.54
N MET A 278 4.10 6.83 -4.54
CA MET A 278 3.42 8.10 -4.47
C MET A 278 2.32 8.11 -3.41
N SER A 279 1.49 7.08 -3.31
CA SER A 279 0.49 6.99 -2.25
C SER A 279 1.12 7.05 -0.85
N VAL A 280 2.25 6.37 -0.65
CA VAL A 280 2.98 6.36 0.62
C VAL A 280 3.57 7.74 0.91
N ILE A 281 4.23 8.36 -0.08
CA ILE A 281 4.78 9.72 0.05
C ILE A 281 3.67 10.73 0.40
N ARG A 282 2.57 10.73 -0.35
CA ARG A 282 1.45 11.65 -0.18
C ARG A 282 0.75 11.45 1.18
N SER A 283 0.71 10.23 1.70
CA SER A 283 0.20 9.95 3.07
C SER A 283 0.98 10.66 4.18
N GLN A 284 2.23 11.03 3.91
CA GLN A 284 3.07 11.77 4.85
C GLN A 284 2.87 13.28 4.72
N ILE A 285 2.18 13.77 3.69
CA ILE A 285 1.90 15.19 3.49
C ILE A 285 0.62 15.56 4.25
N GLN A 286 0.75 16.43 5.23
CA GLN A 286 -0.35 17.03 5.95
C GLN A 286 -0.71 18.39 5.34
N CYS A 287 -1.90 18.44 4.73
CA CYS A 287 -2.53 19.68 4.30
C CYS A 287 -3.41 20.24 5.42
N LYS A 288 -3.29 21.54 5.69
CA LYS A 288 -4.14 22.28 6.62
C LYS A 288 -4.72 23.52 5.96
N ILE A 289 -6.02 23.73 6.15
CA ILE A 289 -6.71 24.95 5.75
C ILE A 289 -7.27 25.60 7.00
N ASP A 290 -6.78 26.81 7.28
CA ASP A 290 -7.07 27.57 8.50
C ASP A 290 -6.89 26.73 9.79
N GLY A 291 -5.80 25.96 9.83
CA GLY A 291 -5.47 25.06 10.94
C GLY A 291 -6.21 23.72 10.95
N THR A 292 -7.24 23.54 10.12
CA THR A 292 -7.99 22.29 10.00
C THR A 292 -7.28 21.33 9.05
N ILE A 293 -6.99 20.11 9.50
CA ILE A 293 -6.38 19.06 8.67
C ILE A 293 -7.37 18.65 7.57
N CYS A 294 -6.90 18.61 6.33
CA CYS A 294 -7.63 18.07 5.20
C CYS A 294 -7.38 16.57 5.09
N ASP A 295 -8.47 15.81 5.00
CA ASP A 295 -8.44 14.39 4.70
C ASP A 295 -8.78 14.20 3.20
N PRO A 296 -7.96 13.51 2.40
CA PRO A 296 -8.25 13.29 0.99
C PRO A 296 -9.59 12.56 0.74
N LEU A 297 -10.06 11.77 1.72
CA LEU A 297 -11.33 11.04 1.64
C LEU A 297 -12.54 11.89 2.05
N THR A 298 -12.32 13.04 2.68
CA THR A 298 -13.39 13.90 3.21
C THR A 298 -13.33 15.29 2.56
N PRO A 299 -14.33 15.66 1.72
CA PRO A 299 -14.37 16.98 1.11
C PRO A 299 -14.32 18.11 2.14
N LEU A 300 -13.42 19.05 1.93
CA LEU A 300 -13.38 20.28 2.71
C LEU A 300 -14.58 21.15 2.34
N THR A 301 -15.43 21.44 3.32
CA THR A 301 -16.57 22.33 3.10
C THR A 301 -16.19 23.79 3.38
N LEU A 302 -16.32 24.63 2.36
CA LEU A 302 -16.20 26.08 2.47
C LEU A 302 -17.57 26.73 2.50
N LYS A 303 -17.70 27.79 3.30
CA LYS A 303 -18.87 28.66 3.26
C LYS A 303 -18.77 29.57 2.03
N LYS A 304 -19.88 29.79 1.32
CA LYS A 304 -19.94 30.80 0.24
C LYS A 304 -19.40 32.16 0.74
N GLY A 305 -18.47 32.73 -0.02
CA GLY A 305 -17.83 34.00 0.32
C GLY A 305 -16.66 33.92 1.31
N ALA A 306 -16.26 32.72 1.75
CA ALA A 306 -15.00 32.53 2.48
C ALA A 306 -13.82 32.94 1.61
N ASN A 307 -13.04 33.92 2.08
CA ASN A 307 -11.95 34.51 1.33
C ASN A 307 -10.62 34.28 2.06
N LYS A 308 -9.58 33.92 1.30
CA LYS A 308 -8.19 33.82 1.77
C LYS A 308 -7.98 32.92 2.99
N LEU A 309 -8.57 31.72 2.96
CA LEU A 309 -8.31 30.71 3.98
C LEU A 309 -6.86 30.24 3.86
N LYS A 310 -6.09 30.33 4.96
CA LYS A 310 -4.66 30.02 4.95
C LYS A 310 -4.43 28.55 4.61
N LEU A 311 -3.66 28.29 3.56
CA LEU A 311 -3.24 26.95 3.16
C LEU A 311 -1.83 26.69 3.68
N VAL A 312 -1.65 25.56 4.35
CA VAL A 312 -0.35 25.10 4.85
C VAL A 312 -0.16 23.65 4.45
N LEU A 313 0.94 23.37 3.77
CA LEU A 313 1.44 22.03 3.55
C LEU A 313 2.64 21.77 4.45
N SER A 314 2.68 20.58 5.03
CA SER A 314 3.76 20.13 5.92
C SER A 314 3.93 18.63 5.78
N VAL A 315 5.06 18.08 6.21
CA VAL A 315 5.22 16.64 6.33
C VAL A 315 4.95 16.23 7.78
N LYS A 316 4.19 15.14 7.99
CA LYS A 316 3.74 14.68 9.31
C LYS A 316 4.94 14.48 10.25
N GLY A 317 4.98 15.29 11.31
CA GLY A 317 6.06 15.23 12.32
C GLY A 317 7.38 15.90 11.91
N ILE A 318 7.38 16.68 10.82
CA ILE A 318 8.51 17.48 10.37
C ILE A 318 8.02 18.91 10.12
N ASP A 319 8.66 19.89 10.76
CA ASP A 319 8.48 21.29 10.39
C ASP A 319 9.30 21.57 9.13
N THR A 320 8.66 21.48 7.97
CA THR A 320 9.30 21.69 6.66
C THR A 320 9.34 23.17 6.25
N GLY A 321 8.87 24.10 7.09
CA GLY A 321 8.46 25.41 6.60
C GLY A 321 7.36 25.31 5.53
N THR A 322 7.13 26.38 4.76
CA THR A 322 6.02 26.46 3.80
C THR A 322 6.38 25.86 2.44
N ILE A 323 6.25 24.53 2.28
CA ILE A 323 6.46 23.88 0.96
C ILE A 323 5.37 24.25 -0.07
N ALA A 324 4.25 24.82 0.37
CA ALA A 324 3.14 25.23 -0.51
C ALA A 324 3.57 26.25 -1.58
N GLY A 325 4.49 27.15 -1.24
CA GLY A 325 5.03 28.16 -2.17
C GLY A 325 6.10 27.63 -3.13
N LEU A 326 6.42 26.33 -3.06
CA LEU A 326 7.32 25.63 -3.99
C LEU A 326 6.54 24.79 -5.02
N LEU A 327 5.21 24.78 -4.92
CA LEU A 327 4.32 24.02 -5.77
C LEU A 327 3.54 24.97 -6.68
N ALA A 328 3.19 24.47 -7.87
CA ALA A 328 2.13 25.03 -8.68
C ALA A 328 0.79 24.42 -8.26
N TRP A 329 -0.27 25.19 -8.47
CA TRP A 329 -1.62 24.85 -8.06
C TRP A 329 -2.58 24.95 -9.23
N LYS A 330 -3.50 23.99 -9.36
CA LYS A 330 -4.63 24.05 -10.28
C LYS A 330 -5.93 23.81 -9.54
N THR A 331 -7.01 24.34 -10.11
CA THR A 331 -8.39 24.03 -9.73
C THR A 331 -9.10 23.50 -10.96
N ASP A 332 -9.81 22.38 -10.82
CA ASP A 332 -10.59 21.81 -11.91
C ASP A 332 -11.81 22.69 -12.25
N ASN A 333 -12.27 23.53 -11.30
CA ASN A 333 -13.34 24.50 -11.53
C ASN A 333 -13.15 25.78 -10.69
N PRO A 334 -12.56 26.84 -11.28
CA PRO A 334 -12.32 28.11 -10.58
C PRO A 334 -13.60 28.86 -10.19
N THR A 335 -14.77 28.52 -10.76
CA THR A 335 -16.04 29.12 -10.35
C THR A 335 -16.53 28.59 -9.00
N ILE A 336 -16.03 27.44 -8.57
CA ILE A 336 -16.34 26.80 -7.28
C ILE A 336 -15.26 27.12 -6.25
N ALA A 337 -13.97 27.00 -6.56
CA ALA A 337 -12.89 27.37 -5.64
C ALA A 337 -11.60 27.72 -6.39
N THR A 338 -10.78 28.59 -5.80
CA THR A 338 -9.49 29.04 -6.35
C THR A 338 -8.38 28.96 -5.31
N VAL A 339 -7.14 28.84 -5.78
CA VAL A 339 -5.91 28.95 -4.96
C VAL A 339 -5.18 30.22 -5.38
N ALA A 340 -4.56 30.91 -4.43
CA ALA A 340 -3.63 31.99 -4.73
C ALA A 340 -2.43 31.47 -5.54
N GLU A 341 -1.86 32.30 -6.42
CA GLU A 341 -0.72 31.92 -7.27
C GLU A 341 0.50 31.45 -6.46
N ASP A 342 0.70 32.03 -5.28
CA ASP A 342 1.78 31.68 -4.34
C ASP A 342 1.46 30.45 -3.47
N GLY A 343 0.30 29.81 -3.66
CA GLY A 343 -0.13 28.65 -2.89
C GLY A 343 -0.48 28.94 -1.43
N SER A 344 -0.52 30.21 -1.02
CA SER A 344 -0.66 30.59 0.40
C SER A 344 -2.09 30.48 0.93
N SER A 345 -3.09 30.50 0.05
CA SER A 345 -4.49 30.53 0.46
C SER A 345 -5.47 29.98 -0.57
N ILE A 346 -6.62 29.54 -0.07
CA ILE A 346 -7.77 29.08 -0.83
C ILE A 346 -8.93 30.06 -0.67
N LYS A 347 -9.71 30.25 -1.73
CA LYS A 347 -10.89 31.10 -1.75
C LYS A 347 -12.08 30.34 -2.34
N ALA A 348 -13.24 30.47 -1.69
CA ALA A 348 -14.50 29.99 -2.24
C ALA A 348 -14.90 30.84 -3.47
N GLY A 349 -15.34 30.16 -4.52
CA GLY A 349 -15.88 30.76 -5.72
C GLY A 349 -17.31 31.26 -5.55
N THR A 350 -17.92 31.66 -6.66
CA THR A 350 -19.27 32.24 -6.69
C THR A 350 -20.39 31.20 -6.78
N THR A 351 -20.05 29.99 -7.23
CA THR A 351 -20.99 28.91 -7.54
C THR A 351 -20.91 27.82 -6.46
N LYS A 352 -22.06 27.27 -6.07
CA LYS A 352 -22.12 26.10 -5.20
C LYS A 352 -21.73 24.83 -5.96
N GLY A 353 -21.10 23.88 -5.29
CA GLY A 353 -20.74 22.60 -5.89
C GLY A 353 -19.42 22.07 -5.34
N THR A 354 -18.91 21.03 -5.97
CA THR A 354 -17.65 20.37 -5.60
C THR A 354 -16.62 20.55 -6.72
N THR A 355 -15.38 20.82 -6.34
CA THR A 355 -14.22 20.86 -7.25
C THR A 355 -13.01 20.21 -6.59
N VAL A 356 -11.97 19.98 -7.37
CA VAL A 356 -10.69 19.44 -6.91
C VAL A 356 -9.62 20.51 -7.11
N ILE A 357 -8.80 20.67 -6.09
CA ILE A 357 -7.58 21.47 -6.12
C ILE A 357 -6.39 20.52 -6.07
N THR A 358 -5.49 20.66 -7.03
CA THR A 358 -4.28 19.82 -7.14
C THR A 358 -3.04 20.69 -7.02
N ALA A 359 -2.12 20.28 -6.13
CA ALA A 359 -0.76 20.80 -6.07
C ALA A 359 0.19 19.85 -6.81
N TYR A 360 1.07 20.43 -7.61
CA TYR A 360 2.05 19.72 -8.42
C TYR A 360 3.34 20.56 -8.51
N ARG A 361 4.39 19.99 -9.09
CA ARG A 361 5.66 20.70 -9.23
C ARG A 361 5.53 21.94 -10.13
N MET A 362 6.19 23.04 -9.77
CA MET A 362 6.31 24.22 -10.64
C MET A 362 7.01 23.88 -11.97
N ASN A 363 6.54 24.50 -13.06
CA ASN A 363 7.09 24.38 -14.43
C ASN A 363 6.92 23.00 -15.10
N ASP A 364 5.94 22.22 -14.67
CA ASP A 364 5.64 20.92 -15.27
C ASP A 364 4.42 20.98 -16.20
N SER A 365 4.57 20.45 -17.42
CA SER A 365 3.46 20.28 -18.36
C SER A 365 2.60 19.04 -18.06
N GLN A 366 3.07 18.12 -17.21
CA GLN A 366 2.38 16.87 -16.86
C GLN A 366 1.79 16.91 -15.44
N VAL A 367 0.82 17.79 -15.24
CA VAL A 367 0.20 18.04 -13.93
C VAL A 367 -0.33 16.76 -13.26
N GLU A 368 -0.94 15.86 -14.02
CA GLU A 368 -1.55 14.63 -13.49
C GLU A 368 -0.52 13.56 -13.13
N ALA A 369 0.60 13.49 -13.84
CA ALA A 369 1.64 12.48 -13.61
C ALA A 369 2.52 12.79 -12.38
N ASN A 370 2.53 14.06 -11.95
CA ASN A 370 3.40 14.61 -10.90
C ASN A 370 2.60 15.34 -9.80
N GLU A 371 1.34 14.93 -9.61
CA GLU A 371 0.50 15.37 -8.50
C GLU A 371 1.15 15.01 -7.15
N LEU A 372 1.14 15.95 -6.20
CA LEU A 372 1.65 15.75 -4.83
C LEU A 372 0.56 15.89 -3.77
N VAL A 373 -0.43 16.76 -4.00
CA VAL A 373 -1.54 16.96 -3.08
C VAL A 373 -2.82 17.11 -3.89
N ARG A 374 -3.88 16.44 -3.44
CA ARG A 374 -5.23 16.55 -3.99
C ARG A 374 -6.22 16.86 -2.89
N ILE A 375 -7.02 17.90 -3.07
CA ILE A 375 -7.99 18.37 -2.09
C ILE A 375 -9.35 18.49 -2.79
N THR A 376 -10.32 17.70 -2.32
CA THR A 376 -11.71 17.89 -2.73
C THR A 376 -12.32 19.02 -1.92
N VAL A 377 -12.86 20.04 -2.58
CA VAL A 377 -13.46 21.22 -1.98
C VAL A 377 -14.92 21.33 -2.37
N ALA A 378 -15.80 21.47 -1.38
CA ALA A 378 -17.23 21.71 -1.58
C ALA A 378 -17.58 23.13 -1.11
N VAL A 379 -18.33 23.89 -1.92
CA VAL A 379 -18.85 25.21 -1.55
C VAL A 379 -20.36 25.15 -1.39
N ASN A 380 -20.83 25.50 -0.18
CA ASN A 380 -22.25 25.49 0.21
C ASN A 380 -22.87 26.88 0.28
#